data_AF-A0A150QIL4-F1
#
_entry.id   AF-A0A150QIL4-F1
#
_cell.length_a   1.000
_cell.length_b   1.000
_cell.length_c   1.000
_cell.angle_alpha   90.00
_cell.angle_beta   90.00
_cell.angle_gamma   90.00
#
_symmetry.space_group_name_H-M   'P 1'
#
loop_
_entity.id
_entity.type
_entity.pdbx_description
1 polymer ?
#
loop_
_entity_poly.entity_id
_entity_poly.type
_entity_poly.pdbx_seq_one_letter_code
_entity_poly.pdbx_strand_id
1 'polypeptide(L)' 'MATSPRVEWAKLLRRTYAVDVLACPRCSGRMRLMAAITDKATARKILSHLGLFAEPLECCARYPADPA' A
#
# COMPACT_ATOMS: atom_id res chain seq x y z
N MET A 1 1.92 -28.53 11.29
CA MET A 1 2.30 -27.29 10.56
C MET A 1 1.03 -26.49 10.34
N ALA A 2 0.91 -25.30 10.93
CA ALA A 2 -0.25 -24.45 10.69
C ALA A 2 -0.13 -23.86 9.29
N THR A 3 -0.89 -24.41 8.33
CA THR A 3 -1.09 -23.77 7.03
C THR A 3 -2.02 -22.60 7.27
N SER A 4 -1.48 -21.44 7.68
CA SER A 4 -2.27 -20.22 7.75
C SER A 4 -2.90 -19.99 6.38
N PRO A 5 -4.24 -19.88 6.28
CA PRO A 5 -4.88 -19.55 5.03
C PRO A 5 -4.24 -18.25 4.50
N ARG A 6 -3.83 -18.22 3.23
CA ARG A 6 -3.31 -16.97 2.64
C ARG A 6 -4.45 -15.96 2.68
N VAL A 7 -4.35 -14.99 3.60
CA VAL A 7 -5.33 -13.93 3.71
C VAL A 7 -5.01 -12.90 2.63
N GLU A 8 -6.01 -12.53 1.85
CA GLU A 8 -5.91 -11.45 0.87
C GLU A 8 -5.30 -10.20 1.51
N TRP A 9 -4.25 -9.63 0.90
CA TRP A 9 -3.53 -8.48 1.44
C TRP A 9 -4.45 -7.29 1.76
N ALA A 10 -5.44 -7.01 0.90
CA ALA A 10 -6.43 -5.96 1.15
C ALA A 10 -7.29 -6.23 2.40
N LYS A 11 -7.58 -7.50 2.72
CA LYS A 11 -8.32 -7.88 3.93
C LYS A 11 -7.48 -7.67 5.19
N LEU A 12 -6.17 -7.88 5.10
CA LEU A 12 -5.25 -7.56 6.19
C LEU A 12 -5.21 -6.06 6.45
N LEU A 13 -5.02 -5.25 5.42
CA LEU A 13 -4.98 -3.78 5.57
C LEU A 13 -6.27 -3.22 6.17
N ARG A 14 -7.43 -3.73 5.76
CA ARG A 14 -8.71 -3.32 6.35
C ARG A 14 -8.81 -3.68 7.84
N ARG A 15 -8.22 -4.80 8.26
CA ARG A 15 -8.24 -5.24 9.66
C ARG A 15 -7.25 -4.47 10.53
N THR A 16 -6.04 -4.19 10.03
CA THR A 16 -4.96 -3.59 10.82
C THR A 16 -4.96 -2.06 10.77
N TYR A 17 -5.33 -1.48 9.63
CA TYR A 17 -5.28 -0.03 9.39
C TYR A 17 -6.66 0.59 9.13
N ALA A 18 -7.75 -0.19 9.17
CA ALA A 18 -9.10 0.28 8.83
C ALA A 18 -9.24 0.88 7.41
N VAL A 19 -8.31 0.58 6.48
CA VAL A 19 -8.31 1.08 5.09
C VAL A 19 -8.77 -0.02 4.12
N ASP A 20 -9.73 0.28 3.23
CA ASP A 20 -10.09 -0.58 2.09
C ASP A 20 -9.46 -0.06 0.78
N VAL A 21 -8.26 -0.56 0.47
CA VAL A 21 -7.47 -0.17 -0.72
C VAL A 21 -8.12 -0.54 -2.07
N LEU A 22 -9.18 -1.33 -2.06
CA LEU A 22 -9.91 -1.72 -3.26
C LEU A 22 -11.28 -1.01 -3.36
N ALA A 23 -11.57 -0.05 -2.47
CA ALA A 23 -12.70 0.86 -2.64
C ALA A 23 -12.26 2.09 -3.43
N CYS A 24 -13.02 2.47 -4.46
CA CYS A 24 -12.74 3.69 -5.21
C CYS A 24 -13.05 4.93 -4.36
N PRO A 25 -12.11 5.86 -4.14
CA PRO A 25 -12.34 7.05 -3.33
C PRO A 25 -13.33 8.05 -3.97
N ARG A 26 -13.60 7.93 -5.28
CA ARG A 26 -14.48 8.85 -6.02
C ARG A 26 -15.95 8.39 -6.08
N CYS A 27 -16.18 7.09 -6.23
CA CYS A 27 -17.53 6.54 -6.47
C CYS A 27 -17.89 5.36 -5.57
N SER A 28 -17.02 4.96 -4.64
CA SER A 28 -17.21 3.81 -3.74
C SER A 28 -17.38 2.45 -4.44
N GLY A 29 -17.15 2.37 -5.76
CA GLY A 29 -17.15 1.11 -6.50
C GLY A 29 -15.98 0.20 -6.12
N ARG A 30 -16.11 -1.10 -6.41
CA ARG A 30 -15.05 -2.09 -6.13
C ARG A 30 -14.00 -2.09 -7.24
N MET A 31 -12.77 -1.74 -6.88
CA MET A 31 -11.59 -1.85 -7.73
C MET A 31 -11.03 -3.28 -7.66
N ARG A 32 -10.27 -3.67 -8.68
CA ARG A 32 -9.59 -4.96 -8.77
C ARG A 32 -8.09 -4.72 -8.89
N LEU A 33 -7.30 -5.49 -8.14
CA LEU A 33 -5.84 -5.44 -8.24
C LEU A 33 -5.40 -5.97 -9.61
N MET A 34 -4.75 -5.14 -10.42
CA MET A 34 -4.28 -5.55 -11.76
C MET A 34 -2.88 -6.16 -11.70
N ALA A 35 -1.97 -5.54 -10.95
CA ALA A 35 -0.59 -5.99 -10.81
C ALA A 35 -0.01 -5.48 -9.48
N ALA A 36 0.92 -6.26 -8.92
CA ALA A 36 1.78 -5.84 -7.82
C ALA A 36 3.19 -5.64 -8.37
N ILE A 37 3.72 -4.42 -8.26
CA ILE A 37 5.05 -4.07 -8.78
C ILE A 37 6.05 -4.26 -7.64
N THR A 38 6.90 -5.27 -7.75
CA THR A 38 7.93 -5.59 -6.74
C THR A 38 9.31 -5.11 -7.13
N ASP A 39 9.55 -4.80 -8.41
CA ASP A 39 10.82 -4.26 -8.89
C ASP A 39 10.98 -2.78 -8.52
N LYS A 40 12.06 -2.47 -7.80
CA LYS A 40 12.34 -1.12 -7.29
C LYS A 40 12.55 -0.11 -8.41
N ALA A 41 13.25 -0.49 -9.48
CA ALA A 41 13.53 0.43 -10.58
C ALA A 41 12.26 0.82 -11.34
N THR A 42 11.36 -0.14 -11.55
CA THR A 42 10.05 0.06 -12.19
C THR A 42 9.14 0.92 -11.30
N ALA A 43 9.06 0.60 -10.01
CA ALA A 43 8.29 1.40 -9.06
C ALA A 43 8.77 2.86 -9.04
N ARG A 44 10.08 3.10 -8.99
CA ARG A 44 10.65 4.46 -9.03
C ARG A 44 10.24 5.23 -10.28
N LYS A 45 10.39 4.62 -11.47
CA LYS A 45 10.02 5.26 -12.74
C LYS A 45 8.55 5.70 -12.72
N ILE A 46 7.65 4.82 -12.28
CA ILE A 46 6.22 5.11 -12.22
C ILE A 46 5.94 6.24 -11.23
N LEU A 47 6.49 6.17 -10.01
CA LEU A 47 6.29 7.20 -9.00
C LEU A 47 6.82 8.56 -9.45
N SER A 48 8.00 8.62 -10.06
CA SER A 48 8.56 9.84 -10.64
C SER A 48 7.69 10.42 -11.75
N HIS A 49 7.14 9.58 -12.63
CA HIS A 49 6.21 10.02 -13.68
C HIS A 49 4.90 10.60 -13.12
N LEU A 50 4.46 10.12 -11.95
CA LEU A 50 3.27 10.64 -11.26
C LEU A 50 3.57 11.86 -10.37
N GLY A 51 4.82 12.31 -10.29
CA GLY A 51 5.22 13.39 -9.38
C GLY A 51 5.16 13.01 -7.90
N LEU A 52 5.17 11.70 -7.58
CA LEU A 52 5.17 11.17 -6.23
C LEU A 52 6.59 10.93 -5.73
N PHE A 53 6.75 10.90 -4.41
CA PHE A 53 8.03 10.57 -3.79
C PHE A 53 8.44 9.14 -4.15
N ALA A 54 9.56 9.01 -4.87
CA ALA A 54 9.99 7.75 -5.48
C ALA A 54 11.12 7.05 -4.71
N GLU A 55 11.84 7.79 -3.87
CA GLU A 55 12.91 7.22 -3.06
C GLU A 55 12.32 6.68 -1.76
N PRO A 56 12.79 5.55 -1.22
CA PRO A 56 12.40 5.15 0.12
C PRO A 56 12.78 6.24 1.11
N LEU A 57 11.87 6.59 2.00
CA LEU A 57 12.26 7.37 3.17
C LEU A 57 13.29 6.53 3.92
N GLU A 58 14.51 7.05 4.05
CA GLU A 58 15.48 6.48 4.97
C GLU A 58 14.80 6.49 6.35
N CYS A 59 14.56 5.31 6.88
CA CYS A 59 13.86 5.15 8.14
C CYS A 59 14.71 5.78 9.24
N CYS A 60 14.38 7.00 9.66
CA CYS A 60 14.44 7.30 11.08
C CYS A 60 13.45 6.31 11.71
N ALA A 61 13.94 5.36 12.51
CA ALA A 61 13.16 4.23 13.05
C ALA A 61 12.04 4.63 14.05
N ARG A 62 11.45 5.81 13.88
CA ARG A 62 10.29 6.32 14.57
C ARG A 62 9.69 7.38 13.67
N TYR A 63 8.57 7.07 13.03
CA TYR A 63 7.60 8.12 12.74
C TYR A 63 7.38 8.84 14.08
N PRO A 64 7.73 10.14 14.26
CA PRO A 64 7.32 10.84 15.45
C PRO A 64 5.80 10.71 15.47
N ALA A 65 5.25 10.09 16.52
CA ALA A 65 3.81 10.03 16.69
C ALA A 65 3.30 11.46 16.54
N ASP A 66 2.47 11.69 15.52
CA ASP A 66 1.82 12.98 15.33
C ASP A 66 1.05 13.29 16.62
N PRO A 67 1.31 14.41 17.31
CA PRO A 67 0.44 14.88 18.37
C PRO A 67 -0.58 15.84 17.77
N ALA A 68 -1.59 15.32 17.07
CA ALA A 68 -2.79 16.06 16.69
C ALA A 68 -3.96 15.12 16.35
#